data_AF-A0A516KE47-F1
#
_entry.id   AF-A0A516KE47-F1
#
_cell.length_a   1.000
_cell.length_b   1.000
_cell.length_c   1.000
_cell.angle_alpha   90.00
_cell.angle_beta   90.00
_cell.angle_gamma   90.00
#
_symmetry.space_group_name_H-M   'P 1'
#
loop_
_entity.id
_entity.type
_entity.pdbx_description
1 polymer ?
#
loop_
_entity_poly.entity_id
_entity_poly.type
_entity_poly.pdbx_seq_one_letter_code
_entity_poly.pdbx_strand_id
1 'polypeptide(L)'
;MYKVVLSLSLLFLIICSGCTDDQINVDELIANVIEAQENRTSYHAEVSTITKYDGIEETVKHEEWLEHPDNSRVEYEDGYLIVSNKEHTYMALR
;
A
#
# COMPACT_ATOMS: atom_id res chain seq x y z
N MET A 1 11.86 0.07 30.55
CA MET A 1 10.74 1.04 30.47
C MET A 1 11.26 2.34 29.89
N TYR A 2 11.04 2.59 28.61
CA TYR A 2 11.08 3.92 28.00
C TYR A 2 9.96 4.02 26.97
N LYS A 3 9.09 5.02 27.17
CA LYS A 3 7.98 5.41 26.31
C LYS A 3 8.51 6.37 25.24
N VAL A 4 8.31 6.10 23.95
CA VAL A 4 8.38 7.09 22.86
C VAL A 4 7.43 6.59 21.76
N VAL A 5 6.13 6.88 21.87
CA VAL A 5 5.41 7.88 21.05
C VAL A 5 5.71 7.73 19.55
N LEU A 6 4.86 6.92 18.92
CA LEU A 6 4.75 6.65 17.49
C LEU A 6 4.64 7.98 16.71
N SER A 7 5.61 8.25 15.85
CA SER A 7 5.64 9.43 14.96
C SER A 7 4.64 9.25 13.80
N LEU A 8 3.36 9.45 14.11
CA LEU A 8 2.28 9.67 13.13
C LEU A 8 2.27 11.15 12.69
N SER A 9 3.43 11.72 12.42
CA SER A 9 3.63 13.17 12.24
C SER A 9 4.14 13.57 10.86
N LEU A 10 4.36 12.63 9.93
CA LEU A 10 4.88 12.97 8.59
C LEU A 10 3.79 13.26 7.54
N LEU A 11 2.51 13.05 7.85
CA LEU A 11 1.37 13.50 7.02
C LEU A 11 0.87 14.91 7.40
N PHE A 12 1.43 15.53 8.44
CA PHE A 12 1.07 16.89 8.88
C PHE A 12 1.85 18.01 8.16
N LEU A 13 2.81 17.68 7.30
CA LEU A 13 3.71 18.67 6.67
C LEU A 13 3.22 19.24 5.32
N ILE A 14 2.05 18.83 4.82
CA ILE A 14 1.44 19.43 3.60
C ILE A 14 0.47 20.58 3.96
N ILE A 15 0.28 20.89 5.26
CA ILE A 15 -0.71 21.88 5.71
C ILE A 15 -0.07 22.90 6.66
N CYS A 16 0.89 23.71 6.23
CA CYS A 16 1.23 24.95 6.93
C CYS A 16 2.10 25.90 6.09
N SER A 17 1.54 26.45 5.02
CA SER A 17 1.99 27.72 4.42
C SER A 17 0.84 28.39 3.68
N GLY A 18 -0.15 28.87 4.42
CA GLY A 18 -1.02 29.98 3.98
C GLY A 18 -2.01 29.70 2.84
N CYS A 19 -3.07 28.96 3.13
CA CYS A 19 -4.46 29.31 2.78
C CYS A 19 -5.36 28.32 3.53
N THR A 20 -5.98 28.80 4.60
CA THR A 20 -7.09 28.11 5.26
C THR A 20 -8.27 28.15 4.30
N ASP A 21 -8.42 27.11 3.48
CA ASP A 21 -9.66 26.83 2.78
C ASP A 21 -10.41 25.81 3.64
N ASP A 22 -11.41 26.29 4.38
CA ASP A 22 -12.23 25.54 5.34
C ASP A 22 -13.20 24.56 4.65
N GLN A 23 -12.80 23.84 3.59
CA GLN A 23 -13.68 22.91 2.87
C GLN A 23 -13.00 21.66 2.31
N ILE A 24 -12.05 21.05 3.02
CA ILE A 24 -11.75 19.64 2.74
C ILE A 24 -12.87 18.80 3.35
N ASN A 25 -13.84 18.44 2.51
CA ASN A 25 -14.87 17.46 2.87
C ASN A 25 -14.23 16.07 2.92
N VAL A 26 -13.83 15.65 4.12
CA VAL A 26 -13.17 14.37 4.36
C VAL A 26 -14.03 13.19 3.87
N ASP A 27 -15.35 13.29 4.00
CA ASP A 27 -16.27 12.23 3.57
C ASP A 27 -16.26 12.08 2.03
N GLU A 28 -16.22 13.19 1.31
CA GLU A 28 -16.09 13.20 -0.16
C GLU A 28 -14.74 12.65 -0.61
N LEU A 29 -13.65 13.00 0.10
CA LEU A 29 -12.33 12.45 -0.18
C LEU A 29 -12.31 10.92 0.02
N ILE A 30 -12.89 10.42 1.11
CA ILE A 30 -13.00 8.98 1.37
C ILE A 30 -13.82 8.30 0.28
N ALA A 31 -14.98 8.87 -0.10
CA ALA A 31 -15.83 8.32 -1.14
C ALA A 31 -15.11 8.21 -2.48
N ASN A 32 -14.38 9.26 -2.88
CA ASN A 32 -13.62 9.27 -4.13
C ASN A 32 -12.47 8.24 -4.13
N VAL A 33 -11.81 8.04 -2.99
CA VAL A 33 -10.74 7.03 -2.85
C VAL A 33 -11.33 5.62 -2.94
N ILE A 34 -12.44 5.36 -2.26
CA ILE A 34 -13.14 4.06 -2.33
C ILE A 34 -13.61 3.79 -3.77
N GLU A 35 -14.26 4.76 -4.41
CA GLU A 35 -14.73 4.62 -5.80
C GLU A 35 -13.55 4.33 -6.76
N ALA A 36 -12.43 5.03 -6.60
CA ALA A 36 -11.25 4.81 -7.42
C ALA A 36 -10.61 3.41 -7.19
N GLN A 37 -10.77 2.83 -6.00
CA GLN A 37 -10.29 1.48 -5.67
C GLN A 37 -11.26 0.40 -6.15
N GLU A 38 -12.55 0.52 -5.85
CA GLU A 38 -13.58 -0.47 -6.18
C GLU A 38 -13.85 -0.56 -7.69
N ASN A 39 -13.69 0.54 -8.44
CA ASN A 39 -13.87 0.52 -9.90
C ASN A 39 -12.70 -0.11 -10.66
N ARG A 40 -11.60 -0.48 -9.98
CA ARG A 40 -10.50 -1.24 -10.60
C ARG A 40 -10.78 -2.73 -10.51
N THR A 41 -11.35 -3.30 -11.57
CA THR A 41 -11.64 -4.73 -11.67
C THR A 41 -10.39 -5.60 -11.75
N SER A 42 -9.30 -5.09 -12.31
CA SER A 42 -8.01 -5.78 -12.33
C SER A 42 -6.85 -4.82 -12.57
N TYR A 43 -5.65 -5.23 -12.15
CA TYR A 43 -4.41 -4.55 -12.54
C TYR A 43 -3.20 -5.50 -12.52
N HIS A 44 -2.14 -5.04 -13.17
CA HIS A 44 -0.78 -5.59 -13.05
C HIS A 44 0.18 -4.43 -12.74
N ALA A 45 1.10 -4.64 -11.80
CA ALA A 45 2.09 -3.65 -11.42
C ALA A 45 3.44 -4.27 -11.04
N GLU A 46 4.53 -3.59 -11.41
CA GLU A 46 5.85 -3.81 -10.83
C GLU A 46 5.99 -2.92 -9.60
N VAL A 47 6.26 -3.52 -8.44
CA VAL A 47 6.30 -2.85 -7.14
C VAL A 47 7.71 -2.94 -6.57
N SER A 48 8.23 -1.79 -6.13
CA SER A 48 9.51 -1.68 -5.43
C SER A 48 9.27 -1.07 -4.05
N THR A 49 9.48 -1.87 -3.01
CA THR A 49 9.39 -1.45 -1.61
C THR A 49 10.79 -1.16 -1.09
N ILE A 50 10.99 0.05 -0.55
CA ILE A 50 12.23 0.42 0.12
C ILE A 50 11.94 0.51 1.62
N THR A 51 12.53 -0.37 2.41
CA THR A 51 12.42 -0.39 3.87
C THR A 51 13.71 0.15 4.47
N LYS A 52 13.59 1.19 5.31
CA LYS A 52 14.73 1.78 6.04
C LYS A 52 14.54 1.60 7.53
N TYR A 53 15.47 0.90 8.18
CA TYR A 53 15.44 0.67 9.63
C TYR A 53 16.87 0.63 10.19
N ASP A 54 17.14 1.44 11.23
CA ASP A 54 18.45 1.50 11.91
C ASP A 54 19.66 1.68 10.97
N GLY A 55 19.52 2.55 9.96
CA GLY A 55 20.55 2.79 8.94
C GLY A 55 20.72 1.67 7.91
N ILE A 56 19.97 0.57 8.05
CA ILE A 56 19.86 -0.49 7.03
C ILE A 56 18.79 -0.07 6.04
N GLU A 57 19.11 -0.18 4.75
CA GLU A 57 18.17 0.01 3.64
C GLU A 57 18.06 -1.31 2.87
N GLU A 58 16.84 -1.81 2.78
CA GLU A 58 16.49 -3.00 2.01
C GLU A 58 15.51 -2.62 0.91
N THR A 59 15.75 -3.11 -0.31
CA THR A 59 14.82 -2.95 -1.42
C THR A 59 14.29 -4.32 -1.82
N VAL A 60 12.98 -4.48 -1.77
CA VAL A 60 12.28 -5.69 -2.22
C VAL A 60 11.45 -5.33 -3.45
N LYS A 61 11.60 -6.13 -4.51
CA LYS A 61 10.86 -5.97 -5.75
C LYS A 61 9.99 -7.18 -6.01
N HIS A 62 8.79 -6.94 -6.52
CA HIS A 62 7.88 -7.98 -6.95
C HIS A 62 6.95 -7.48 -8.06
N GLU A 63 6.42 -8.41 -8.83
CA GLU A 63 5.28 -8.18 -9.70
C GLU A 63 4.00 -8.59 -8.95
N GLU A 64 2.94 -7.80 -9.06
CA GLU A 64 1.63 -8.14 -8.53
C GLU A 64 0.53 -8.06 -9.60
N TRP A 65 -0.37 -9.03 -9.55
CA TRP A 65 -1.61 -9.07 -10.32
C TRP A 65 -2.77 -9.13 -9.34
N LEU A 66 -3.73 -8.24 -9.50
CA LEU A 66 -4.99 -8.27 -8.77
C LEU A 66 -6.14 -8.39 -9.74
N GLU A 67 -7.11 -9.24 -9.42
CA GLU A 67 -8.44 -9.27 -10.00
C GLU A 67 -9.44 -9.12 -8.85
N HIS A 68 -9.97 -7.91 -8.70
CA HIS A 68 -10.89 -7.57 -7.63
C HIS A 68 -12.20 -8.35 -7.78
N PRO A 69 -12.82 -8.84 -6.68
CA PRO A 69 -12.35 -8.79 -5.30
C PRO A 69 -11.55 -10.04 -4.88
N ASP A 70 -11.46 -11.04 -5.75
CA ASP A 70 -11.28 -12.42 -5.29
C ASP A 70 -9.87 -12.95 -5.52
N ASN A 71 -9.15 -12.56 -6.59
CA ASN A 71 -7.89 -13.21 -6.95
C ASN A 71 -6.69 -12.27 -6.89
N SER A 72 -5.55 -12.79 -6.41
CA SER A 72 -4.27 -12.09 -6.48
C SER A 72 -3.10 -13.04 -6.73
N ARG A 73 -2.04 -12.51 -7.33
CA ARG A 73 -0.75 -13.18 -7.50
C ARG A 73 0.35 -12.18 -7.21
N VAL A 74 1.38 -12.61 -6.49
CA VAL A 74 2.59 -11.84 -6.22
C VAL A 74 3.80 -12.71 -6.52
N GLU A 75 4.74 -12.18 -7.32
CA GLU A 75 6.00 -12.85 -7.66
C GLU A 75 7.18 -12.00 -7.24
N TYR A 76 7.99 -12.52 -6.32
CA TYR A 76 9.20 -11.87 -5.83
C TYR A 76 10.40 -12.25 -6.71
N GLU A 77 11.37 -11.33 -6.83
CA GLU A 77 12.62 -11.57 -7.57
C GLU A 77 13.46 -12.73 -7.01
N ASP A 78 13.29 -13.08 -5.73
CA ASP A 78 13.97 -14.18 -5.06
C ASP A 78 13.31 -15.55 -5.28
N GLY A 79 12.25 -15.60 -6.11
CA GLY A 79 11.60 -16.83 -6.55
C GLY A 79 10.37 -17.23 -5.75
N TYR A 80 9.97 -16.47 -4.72
CA TYR A 80 8.70 -16.74 -4.04
C TYR A 80 7.51 -16.34 -4.91
N LEU A 81 6.51 -17.22 -4.93
CA LEU A 81 5.22 -17.01 -5.57
C LEU A 81 4.12 -17.14 -4.52
N ILE A 82 3.28 -16.12 -4.41
CA ILE A 82 2.06 -16.12 -3.60
C ILE A 82 0.86 -16.03 -4.53
N VAL A 83 -0.10 -16.93 -4.39
CA VAL A 83 -1.36 -16.91 -5.14
C VAL A 83 -2.50 -16.98 -4.14
N SER A 84 -3.45 -16.05 -4.23
CA SER A 84 -4.65 -16.06 -3.40
C SER A 84 -5.90 -16.04 -4.27
N ASN A 85 -6.93 -16.72 -3.77
CA ASN A 85 -8.31 -16.50 -4.18
C ASN A 85 -9.13 -16.09 -2.94
N LYS A 86 -10.46 -16.00 -3.09
CA LYS A 86 -11.38 -15.63 -2.00
C LYS A 86 -11.29 -16.52 -0.75
N GLU A 87 -10.89 -17.77 -0.89
CA GLU A 87 -10.97 -18.79 0.16
C GLU A 87 -9.59 -19.21 0.67
N HIS A 88 -8.56 -19.10 -0.17
CA HIS A 88 -7.27 -19.73 0.05
C HIS A 88 -6.11 -18.87 -0.42
N THR A 89 -5.01 -18.96 0.32
CA THR A 89 -3.71 -18.40 -0.06
C THR A 89 -2.67 -19.52 -0.07
N TYR A 90 -1.91 -19.58 -1.15
CA TYR A 90 -0.82 -20.53 -1.35
C TYR A 90 0.49 -19.79 -1.54
N MET A 91 1.57 -20.38 -1.00
CA MET A 91 2.93 -19.89 -1.17
C MET A 91 3.81 -21.04 -1.68
N ALA A 92 4.63 -20.74 -2.69
CA ALA A 92 5.58 -21.67 -3.27
C ALA A 92 6.93 -20.99 -3.50
N LEU A 93 7.99 -21.79 -3.57
CA LEU A 93 9.32 -21.37 -4.04
C LEU A 93 9.53 -21.99 -5.42
N ARG A 94 9.89 -21.17 -6.41
CA ARG A 94 10.07 -21.59 -7.80
C ARG A 94 11.44 -22.21 -8.08
#